data_AF-A0A2E3B3S7-F1
#
_entry.id   AF-A0A2E3B3S7-F1
#
_cell.length_a   1.000
_cell.length_b   1.000
_cell.length_c   1.000
_cell.angle_alpha   90.00
_cell.angle_beta   90.00
_cell.angle_gamma   90.00
#
_symmetry.space_group_name_H-M   'P 1'
#
loop_
_entity.id
_entity.type
_entity.pdbx_description
1 polymer ?
#
loop_
_entity_poly.entity_id
_entity_poly.type
_entity_poly.pdbx_seq_one_letter_code
_entity_poly.pdbx_strand_id
1 'polypeptide(L)' 'MSTVNVEHVRDSLKKCMDPEVPLSIVDMGLIYGIDVT' A
#
# COMPACT_ATOMS: atom_id res chain seq x y z
N MET A 1 2.51 -20.15 -10.17
CA MET A 1 1.89 -18.82 -10.09
C MET A 1 2.54 -18.10 -8.93
N SER A 2 3.08 -16.90 -9.15
CA SER A 2 3.68 -16.12 -8.08
C SER A 2 2.59 -15.72 -7.11
N THR A 3 2.53 -16.36 -5.95
CA THR A 3 1.55 -16.05 -4.90
C THR A 3 1.82 -14.63 -4.43
N VAL A 4 0.99 -13.68 -4.84
CA VAL A 4 1.08 -12.31 -4.34
C VAL A 4 0.73 -12.37 -2.86
N ASN A 5 1.63 -11.88 -2.01
CA ASN A 5 1.40 -11.80 -0.57
C ASN A 5 1.08 -10.36 -0.16
N VAL A 6 0.53 -10.20 1.05
CA VAL A 6 0.13 -8.91 1.61
C VAL A 6 1.29 -7.91 1.62
N GLU A 7 2.50 -8.35 1.94
CA GLU A 7 3.69 -7.49 1.99
C GLU A 7 4.03 -6.89 0.61
N HIS A 8 3.93 -7.67 -0.46
CA HIS A 8 4.20 -7.18 -1.81
C HIS A 8 3.17 -6.13 -2.25
N VAL A 9 1.91 -6.30 -1.85
CA VAL A 9 0.86 -5.29 -2.06
C VAL A 9 1.16 -4.04 -1.24
N ARG A 10 1.53 -4.20 0.04
CA ARG A 10 1.88 -3.09 0.93
C ARG A 10 3.05 -2.26 0.40
N ASP A 11 4.11 -2.91 -0.06
CA ASP A 11 5.28 -2.26 -0.65
C ASP A 11 4.94 -1.49 -1.93
N SER A 12 3.99 -2.01 -2.71
CA SER A 12 3.50 -1.32 -3.90
C SER A 12 2.67 -0.10 -3.54
N LEU A 13 1.77 -0.23 -2.57
CA LEU A 13 0.95 0.88 -2.07
C LEU A 13 1.81 1.98 -1.42
N LYS A 14 2.98 1.63 -0.85
CA LYS A 14 3.88 2.62 -0.26
C LYS A 14 4.43 3.61 -1.28
N LYS A 15 4.52 3.20 -2.55
CA LYS A 15 4.94 4.06 -3.68
C LYS A 15 3.84 5.00 -4.14
N CYS A 16 2.59 4.79 -3.71
CA CYS A 16 1.49 5.70 -4.00
C CYS A 16 1.55 6.88 -3.03
N MET A 17 1.85 8.05 -3.58
CA MET A 17 1.98 9.31 -2.85
C MET A 17 0.70 10.12 -3.03
N ASP A 18 0.28 10.78 -1.96
CA ASP A 18 -0.78 11.76 -2.05
C ASP A 18 -0.27 13.00 -2.83
N PRO A 19 -1.04 13.52 -3.81
CA PRO A 19 -0.62 14.65 -4.63
C PRO A 19 -0.73 16.01 -3.92
N GLU A 20 -1.56 16.11 -2.88
CA GLU A 20 -1.74 17.33 -2.09
C GLU A 20 -0.67 17.44 -0.99
N VAL A 21 -0.31 16.30 -0.38
CA VAL A 21 0.77 16.17 0.60
C VAL A 21 1.74 15.09 0.14
N PRO A 22 3.05 15.38 -0.05
CA PRO A 22 4.01 14.42 -0.61
C PRO A 22 4.41 13.34 0.41
N LEU A 23 3.42 12.55 0.83
CA LEU A 23 3.49 11.49 1.82
C LEU A 23 2.78 10.25 1.27
N SER A 24 3.26 9.07 1.67
CA SER A 24 2.65 7.82 1.24
C SER A 24 1.28 7.61 1.88
N ILE A 25 0.31 7.11 1.11
CA ILE A 25 -0.99 6.70 1.66
C ILE A 25 -0.88 5.61 2.73
N VAL A 26 0.21 4.81 2.70
CA VAL A 26 0.54 3.82 3.73
C VAL A 26 0.97 4.49 5.02
N ASP A 27 1.86 5.48 4.92
CA ASP A 27 2.44 6.16 6.08
C ASP A 27 1.42 7.14 6.72
N MET A 28 0.46 7.63 5.94
CA MET A 28 -0.69 8.40 6.43
C MET A 28 -1.71 7.54 7.20
N GLY A 29 -1.60 6.21 7.16
CA GLY A 29 -2.56 5.32 7.80
C GLY A 29 -3.94 5.30 7.13
N LEU A 30 -4.02 5.66 5.84
CA LEU A 30 -5.28 5.66 5.07
C LEU A 30 -5.75 4.25 4.68
N ILE A 31 -4.92 3.23 4.92
CA ILE A 31 -5.21 1.83 4.60
C ILE A 31 -5.73 1.12 5.85
N TYR A 32 -7.00 0.72 5.83
CA TYR A 32 -7.63 -0.02 6.93
C TYR A 32 -7.18 -1.49 7.02
N GLY A 33 -6.85 -2.11 5.89
CA GLY A 33 -6.42 -3.51 5.83
C GLY A 33 -6.14 -3.93 4.38
N ILE A 34 -5.38 -5.02 4.22
CA ILE A 34 -5.09 -5.62 2.92
C ILE A 34 -5.45 -7.10 3.04
N ASP A 35 -6.39 -7.55 2.21
CA ASP A 35 -6.80 -8.95 2.10
C ASP A 35 -6.46 -9.44 0.69
N VAL A 36 -5.75 -10.57 0.60
CA VAL A 36 -5.28 -11.13 -0.69
C VAL A 36 -5.73 -12.59 -0.76
N THR A 37 -6.60 -12.89 -1.72
CA THR A 37 -7.19 -14.21 -2.00
C THR A 37 -6.66 -14.84 -3.26
#